data_AF-A0AA38XNZ6-F1
#
_entry.id   AF-A0AA38XNZ6-F1
#
_cell.length_a   1.000
_cell.length_b   1.000
_cell.length_c   1.000
_cell.angle_alpha   90.00
_cell.angle_beta   90.00
_cell.angle_gamma   90.00
#
_symmetry.space_group_name_H-M   'P 1'
#
loop_
_entity.id
_entity.type
_entity.pdbx_description
1 polymer ?
#
loop_
_entity_poly.entity_id
_entity_poly.type
_entity_poly.pdbx_seq_one_letter_code
_entity_poly.pdbx_strand_id
1 'polypeptide(L)'
;MVALLPPELLDLIQQKCPCRDTQIRQLATYYNNTFPSPPILVAYGLEQSSKRQVINSVLQAREIAHTIIKSKECLSQRHLLSKIFAASITTLGHGGQIEQYEKTDNINSLLGNLRKLFERLERVKFVVILEDADELRQPGPTLLPALARLGDLIPGFSILLTSNSPRPLNLHRAGVPYVHFPPYTRSEAISIVVSHLQSPISPGHESTVEVDETALRKLYPQFAATVYDSLISSTSSTSIQSFQSTCDRLWPRFIEPILSLKKPAGNTKSWTFPRLLVHHRGLFQSDGESALYSRLTERPVLTTNQPDSLSPPPDPSTHRPPLLKHFTTLILLSAYLASHTQQKYDILLFSRMSSSSSGKKVRRSRQTPTKTRSPTNPSATPTKEAGTPSKTPRSKSMFSATANLGVPRPFALERLVAILRAIHPHGVAYSRGVTDRVCRELGELEKLRLVVRLSSPGGSVAASDDATDEKWRVNVGRDWVVNMGQAWGMGVSEYEIDQDA
;
A
#
# COMPACT_ATOMS: atom_id res chain seq x y z
N MET A 1 20.98 39.25 -17.60
CA MET A 1 20.41 38.38 -18.64
C MET A 1 20.18 37.00 -18.02
N VAL A 2 18.93 36.62 -17.76
CA VAL A 2 18.61 35.27 -17.27
C VAL A 2 18.85 34.32 -18.44
N ALA A 3 19.78 33.38 -18.30
CA ALA A 3 20.10 32.39 -19.33
C ALA A 3 18.95 31.37 -19.45
N LEU A 4 17.83 31.81 -20.01
CA LEU A 4 16.69 30.97 -20.35
C LEU A 4 17.12 29.91 -21.37
N LEU A 5 16.49 28.74 -21.33
CA LEU A 5 16.56 27.78 -22.43
C LEU A 5 16.15 28.49 -23.73
N PRO A 6 16.76 28.18 -24.88
CA PRO A 6 16.19 28.52 -26.17
C PRO A 6 14.70 28.13 -26.20
N PRO A 7 13.81 29.01 -26.72
CA PRO A 7 12.37 28.76 -26.69
C PRO A 7 12.00 27.45 -27.37
N GLU A 8 12.70 27.08 -28.44
CA GLU A 8 12.52 25.81 -29.16
C GLU A 8 12.74 24.57 -28.28
N LEU A 9 13.78 24.58 -27.43
CA LEU A 9 14.05 23.48 -26.50
C LEU A 9 13.02 23.44 -25.37
N LEU A 10 12.55 24.61 -24.94
CA LEU A 10 11.49 24.70 -23.93
C LEU A 10 10.19 24.11 -24.47
N ASP A 11 9.81 24.42 -25.70
CA ASP A 11 8.62 23.86 -26.36
C ASP A 11 8.72 22.34 -26.53
N LEU A 12 9.89 21.81 -26.90
CA LEU A 12 10.12 20.37 -27.00
C LEU A 12 9.96 19.68 -25.64
N ILE A 13 10.49 20.27 -24.56
CA ILE A 13 10.33 19.72 -23.21
C ILE A 13 8.86 19.80 -22.78
N GLN A 14 8.15 20.88 -23.10
CA GLN A 14 6.73 21.05 -22.79
C GLN A 14 5.85 20.02 -23.52
N GLN A 15 6.17 19.69 -24.77
CA GLN A 15 5.50 18.61 -25.49
C GLN A 15 5.68 17.25 -24.79
N LYS A 16 6.86 16.99 -24.20
CA LYS A 16 7.13 15.75 -23.45
C LYS A 16 6.55 15.77 -22.04
N CYS A 17 6.55 16.93 -21.38
CA CYS A 17 6.16 17.13 -19.99
C CYS A 17 5.21 18.33 -19.87
N PRO A 18 3.93 18.16 -20.26
CA PRO A 18 2.93 19.22 -20.17
C PRO A 18 2.71 19.71 -18.72
N CYS A 19 2.30 20.97 -18.60
CA CYS A 19 1.90 21.62 -17.34
C CYS A 19 3.01 21.75 -16.27
N ARG A 20 4.30 21.75 -16.66
CA ARG A 20 5.45 21.82 -15.73
C ARG A 20 6.39 23.00 -15.98
N ASP A 21 5.86 24.07 -16.56
CA ASP A 21 6.64 25.22 -17.04
C ASP A 21 7.48 25.87 -15.95
N THR A 22 6.92 26.03 -14.76
CA THR A 22 7.61 26.69 -13.63
C THR A 22 8.78 25.85 -13.14
N GLN A 23 8.60 24.53 -13.00
CA GLN A 23 9.66 23.61 -12.59
C GLN A 23 10.74 23.50 -13.67
N ILE A 24 10.36 23.44 -14.95
CA ILE A 24 11.29 23.42 -16.08
C ILE A 24 12.17 24.68 -16.05
N ARG A 25 11.56 25.87 -15.93
CA ARG A 25 12.29 27.14 -15.86
C ARG A 25 13.20 27.22 -14.64
N GLN A 26 12.75 26.75 -13.47
CA GLN A 26 13.57 26.71 -12.25
C GLN A 26 14.80 25.80 -12.44
N LEU A 27 14.61 24.56 -12.90
CA LEU A 27 15.71 23.63 -13.15
C LEU A 27 16.67 24.15 -14.22
N ALA A 28 16.15 24.74 -15.29
CA ALA A 28 16.94 25.35 -16.35
C ALA A 28 17.75 26.56 -15.87
N THR A 29 17.27 27.25 -14.84
CA THR A 29 17.96 28.38 -14.20
C THR A 29 19.08 27.89 -13.29
N TYR A 30 18.86 26.82 -12.52
CA TYR A 30 19.89 26.24 -11.66
C TYR A 30 21.00 25.56 -12.45
N TYR A 31 20.65 24.83 -13.51
CA TYR A 31 21.58 24.14 -14.40
C TYR A 31 21.82 24.95 -15.68
N ASN A 32 22.36 26.15 -15.49
CA ASN A 32 22.75 27.02 -16.60
C ASN A 32 24.23 26.79 -16.98
N ASN A 33 24.63 27.27 -18.16
CA ASN A 33 26.01 27.15 -18.62
C ASN A 33 26.93 28.25 -18.07
N THR A 34 26.37 29.38 -17.66
CA THR A 34 27.11 30.60 -17.29
C THR A 34 27.60 30.62 -15.84
N PHE A 35 26.81 30.09 -14.90
CA PHE A 35 27.07 30.07 -13.47
C PHE A 35 27.40 28.64 -13.01
N PRO A 36 28.07 28.48 -11.85
CA PRO A 36 28.26 27.17 -11.25
C PRO A 36 26.91 26.57 -10.83
N SER A 37 26.74 25.28 -11.14
CA SER A 37 25.57 24.52 -10.68
C SER A 37 25.56 24.43 -9.14
N PRO A 38 24.38 24.38 -8.51
CA PRO A 38 24.32 24.15 -7.07
C PRO A 38 24.93 22.78 -6.72
N PRO A 39 25.69 22.69 -5.61
CA PRO A 39 26.34 21.43 -5.20
C PRO A 39 25.32 20.36 -4.82
N ILE A 40 24.17 20.78 -4.29
CA ILE A 40 23.02 19.92 -4.03
C ILE A 40 21.72 20.64 -4.40
N LEU A 41 20.78 19.91 -4.98
CA LEU A 41 19.42 20.35 -5.26
C LEU A 41 18.42 19.26 -4.85
N VAL A 42 17.29 19.65 -4.27
CA VAL A 42 16.25 18.70 -3.87
C VAL A 42 14.96 18.97 -4.66
N ALA A 43 14.50 17.97 -5.40
CA ALA A 43 13.20 17.99 -6.07
C ALA A 43 12.20 17.13 -5.30
N TYR A 44 11.19 17.75 -4.69
CA TYR A 44 10.23 17.03 -3.83
C TYR A 44 8.81 17.13 -4.37
N GLY A 45 8.03 16.08 -4.19
CA GLY A 45 6.65 15.95 -4.68
C GLY A 45 6.23 14.50 -4.69
N LEU A 46 4.95 14.20 -4.86
CA LEU A 46 4.47 12.80 -4.87
C LEU A 46 5.14 11.97 -5.99
N GLU A 47 5.19 10.65 -5.84
CA GLU A 47 5.89 9.73 -6.78
C GLU A 47 5.49 9.95 -8.24
N GLN A 48 4.21 10.26 -8.49
CA GLN A 48 3.62 10.34 -9.82
C GLN A 48 3.60 11.76 -10.41
N SER A 49 4.39 12.68 -9.85
CA SER A 49 4.49 14.07 -10.31
C SER A 49 5.49 14.28 -11.47
N SER A 50 5.84 13.22 -12.21
CA SER A 50 6.75 13.20 -13.36
C SER A 50 8.11 13.89 -13.16
N LYS A 51 8.59 13.96 -11.91
CA LYS A 51 9.88 14.56 -11.50
C LYS A 51 11.04 14.05 -12.36
N ARG A 52 11.19 12.72 -12.42
CA ARG A 52 12.26 12.05 -13.16
C ARG A 52 12.27 12.46 -14.63
N GLN A 53 11.11 12.48 -15.27
CA GLN A 53 11.00 12.79 -16.70
C GLN A 53 11.37 14.25 -16.99
N VAL A 54 10.90 15.19 -16.15
CA VAL A 54 11.22 16.61 -16.27
C VAL A 54 12.72 16.85 -16.05
N ILE A 55 13.28 16.32 -14.97
CA ILE A 55 14.72 16.47 -14.64
C ILE A 55 15.59 15.90 -15.77
N ASN A 56 15.29 14.68 -16.22
CA ASN A 56 16.02 14.04 -17.31
C ASN A 56 15.94 14.87 -18.61
N SER A 57 14.73 15.30 -18.98
CA SER A 57 14.53 16.09 -20.21
C SER A 57 15.27 17.44 -20.17
N VAL A 58 15.28 18.12 -19.02
CA VAL A 58 15.98 19.40 -18.86
C VAL A 58 17.50 19.22 -18.92
N LEU A 59 18.06 18.22 -18.25
CA LEU A 59 19.50 17.97 -18.27
C LEU A 59 19.97 17.49 -19.66
N GLN A 60 19.19 16.66 -20.34
CA GLN A 60 19.44 16.26 -21.73
C GLN A 60 19.42 17.47 -22.68
N ALA A 61 18.42 18.35 -22.57
CA ALA A 61 18.32 19.55 -23.41
C ALA A 61 19.46 20.56 -23.15
N ARG A 62 20.09 20.53 -21.98
CA ARG A 62 21.27 21.33 -21.64
C ARG A 62 22.59 20.62 -21.95
N GLU A 63 22.55 19.41 -22.49
CA GLU A 63 23.73 18.58 -22.80
C GLU A 63 24.63 18.34 -21.59
N ILE A 64 24.06 18.28 -20.39
CA ILE A 64 24.80 18.03 -19.15
C ILE A 64 24.89 16.53 -18.92
N ALA A 65 26.11 16.02 -18.74
CA ALA A 65 26.33 14.62 -18.38
C ALA A 65 25.67 14.32 -17.03
N HIS A 66 24.79 13.33 -17.00
CA HIS A 66 24.07 12.97 -15.80
C HIS A 66 23.82 11.47 -15.71
N THR A 67 23.63 11.00 -14.48
CA THR A 67 23.29 9.60 -14.21
C THR A 67 22.12 9.51 -13.26
N ILE A 68 21.25 8.51 -13.45
CA ILE A 68 20.06 8.29 -12.63
C ILE A 68 20.25 7.00 -11.84
N ILE A 69 20.14 7.11 -10.53
CA ILE A 69 20.32 6.01 -9.59
C ILE A 69 19.08 5.91 -8.73
N LYS A 70 18.39 4.77 -8.82
CA LYS A 70 17.25 4.46 -7.96
C LYS A 70 17.70 4.06 -6.57
N SER A 71 17.28 4.81 -5.55
CA SER A 71 17.55 4.47 -4.15
C SER A 71 16.87 3.17 -3.72
N LYS A 72 15.71 2.84 -4.30
CA LYS A 72 15.00 1.55 -4.10
C LYS A 72 15.86 0.32 -4.40
N GLU A 73 16.75 0.42 -5.39
CA GLU A 73 17.62 -0.68 -5.82
C GLU A 73 18.86 -0.82 -4.91
N CYS A 74 19.15 0.18 -4.09
CA CYS A 74 20.32 0.21 -3.22
C CYS A 74 19.99 -0.40 -1.86
N LEU A 75 20.42 -1.65 -1.64
CA LEU A 75 20.14 -2.38 -0.40
C LEU A 75 20.95 -1.90 0.82
N SER A 76 22.13 -1.30 0.60
CA SER A 76 23.03 -0.81 1.65
C SER A 76 23.73 0.48 1.23
N GLN A 77 24.27 1.21 2.21
CA GLN A 77 25.10 2.39 1.97
C GLN A 77 26.29 2.08 1.04
N ARG A 78 26.99 0.96 1.27
CA ARG A 78 28.09 0.52 0.41
C ARG A 78 27.63 0.33 -1.04
N HIS A 79 26.49 -0.33 -1.25
CA HIS A 79 25.93 -0.54 -2.59
C HIS A 79 25.63 0.79 -3.28
N LEU A 80 25.04 1.76 -2.56
CA LEU A 80 24.78 3.10 -3.11
C LEU A 80 26.07 3.78 -3.57
N LEU A 81 27.10 3.82 -2.72
CA LEU A 81 28.37 4.48 -3.03
C LEU A 81 29.07 3.84 -4.23
N SER A 82 29.11 2.50 -4.28
CA SER A 82 29.67 1.77 -5.41
C SER A 82 28.89 2.00 -6.70
N LYS A 83 27.56 2.06 -6.61
CA LYS A 83 26.69 2.34 -7.77
C LYS A 83 26.86 3.76 -8.28
N ILE A 84 26.97 4.76 -7.39
CA ILE A 84 27.28 6.16 -7.77
C ILE A 84 28.58 6.21 -8.57
N PHE A 85 29.61 5.55 -8.07
CA PHE A 85 30.91 5.55 -8.73
C PHE A 85 30.89 4.83 -10.09
N ALA A 86 30.37 3.60 -10.13
CA ALA A 86 30.29 2.80 -11.36
C ALA A 86 29.45 3.49 -12.44
N ALA A 87 28.31 4.08 -12.05
CA ALA A 87 27.46 4.82 -12.96
C ALA A 87 28.16 6.08 -13.49
N SER A 88 28.90 6.79 -12.62
CA SER A 88 29.66 7.99 -13.02
C SER A 88 30.74 7.66 -14.06
N ILE A 89 31.55 6.62 -13.82
CA ILE A 89 32.56 6.16 -14.78
C ILE A 89 31.93 5.80 -16.12
N THR A 90 30.83 5.04 -16.08
CA THR A 90 30.16 4.55 -17.29
C THR A 90 29.63 5.71 -18.13
N THR A 91 28.96 6.69 -17.49
CA THR A 91 28.44 7.87 -18.20
C THR A 91 29.52 8.79 -18.75
N LEU A 92 30.71 8.78 -18.13
CA LEU A 92 31.85 9.59 -18.57
C LEU A 92 32.76 8.84 -19.56
N GLY A 93 32.37 7.66 -20.04
CA GLY A 93 33.08 6.93 -21.10
C GLY A 93 34.37 6.22 -20.66
N HIS A 94 34.63 6.09 -19.35
CA HIS A 94 35.85 5.50 -18.81
C HIS A 94 35.64 4.07 -18.25
N GLY A 95 34.58 3.38 -18.69
CA GLY A 95 34.16 2.06 -18.19
C GLY A 95 35.24 0.96 -18.22
N GLY A 96 36.22 1.06 -19.13
CA GLY A 96 37.33 0.11 -19.23
C GLY A 96 38.44 0.27 -18.18
N GLN A 97 38.40 1.33 -17.35
CA GLN A 97 39.45 1.64 -16.37
C GLN A 97 39.05 1.38 -14.92
N ILE A 98 37.96 0.63 -14.68
CA ILE A 98 37.44 0.36 -13.33
C ILE A 98 38.52 -0.24 -12.41
N GLU A 99 39.44 -1.04 -12.95
CA GLU A 99 40.54 -1.68 -12.20
C GLU A 99 41.58 -0.69 -11.64
N GLN A 100 41.64 0.54 -12.15
CA GLN A 100 42.56 1.58 -11.68
C GLN A 100 42.08 2.27 -10.38
N TYR A 101 40.84 2.00 -9.97
CA TYR A 101 40.20 2.68 -8.86
C TYR A 101 40.05 1.76 -7.64
N GLU A 102 40.12 2.36 -6.46
CA GLU A 102 39.94 1.64 -5.20
C GLU A 102 38.48 1.23 -4.99
N LYS A 103 38.24 0.14 -4.24
CA LYS A 103 36.88 -0.27 -3.87
C LYS A 103 36.18 0.84 -3.06
N THR A 104 35.00 1.24 -3.52
CA THR A 104 34.21 2.33 -2.94
C THR A 104 33.33 1.85 -1.80
N ASP A 105 33.95 1.63 -0.64
CA ASP A 105 33.26 1.14 0.55
C ASP A 105 32.79 2.28 1.46
N ASN A 106 33.56 3.39 1.48
CA ASN A 106 33.32 4.56 2.32
C ASN A 106 33.12 5.82 1.46
N ILE A 107 32.47 6.85 2.05
CA ILE A 107 32.28 8.15 1.38
C ILE A 107 33.62 8.81 1.03
N ASN A 108 34.64 8.66 1.87
CA ASN A 108 35.98 9.19 1.61
C ASN A 108 36.65 8.50 0.41
N SER A 109 36.49 7.18 0.28
CA SER A 109 36.98 6.41 -0.88
C SER A 109 36.26 6.85 -2.16
N LEU A 110 34.93 7.07 -2.08
CA LEU A 110 34.15 7.64 -3.18
C LEU A 110 34.68 9.03 -3.58
N LEU A 111 34.91 9.92 -2.61
CA LEU A 111 35.45 11.26 -2.84
C LEU A 111 36.82 11.21 -3.54
N GLY A 112 37.73 10.38 -3.04
CA GLY A 112 39.08 10.24 -3.62
C GLY A 112 39.02 9.73 -5.07
N ASN A 113 38.19 8.73 -5.34
CA ASN A 113 38.03 8.19 -6.68
C ASN A 113 37.35 9.17 -7.65
N LEU A 114 36.32 9.88 -7.19
CA LEU A 114 35.69 10.92 -8.00
C LEU A 114 36.67 12.06 -8.29
N ARG A 115 37.44 12.56 -7.31
CA ARG A 115 38.46 13.58 -7.57
C ARG A 115 39.45 13.16 -8.65
N LYS A 116 40.02 11.96 -8.55
CA LYS A 116 40.92 11.40 -9.58
C LYS A 116 40.26 11.33 -10.97
N LEU A 117 38.96 11.05 -11.01
CA LEU A 117 38.20 10.99 -12.26
C LEU A 117 37.92 12.39 -12.83
N PHE A 118 37.59 13.39 -12.00
CA PHE A 118 37.36 14.76 -12.43
C PHE A 118 38.65 15.52 -12.77
N GLU A 119 39.78 15.18 -12.15
CA GLU A 119 41.10 15.72 -12.52
C GLU A 119 41.49 15.37 -13.96
N ARG A 120 41.05 14.21 -14.46
CA ARG A 120 41.26 13.79 -15.86
C ARG A 120 40.29 14.45 -16.83
N LEU A 121 39.17 14.97 -16.33
CA LEU A 121 38.08 15.53 -17.12
C LEU A 121 38.04 17.04 -16.91
N GLU A 122 38.78 17.79 -17.73
CA GLU A 122 38.80 19.25 -17.60
C GLU A 122 37.38 19.85 -17.78
N ARG A 123 36.88 20.49 -16.71
CA ARG A 123 35.67 21.33 -16.66
C ARG A 123 34.35 20.70 -17.11
N VAL A 124 34.15 19.40 -16.90
CA VAL A 124 32.86 18.75 -17.17
C VAL A 124 31.88 18.97 -16.01
N LYS A 125 30.67 19.46 -16.32
CA LYS A 125 29.55 19.47 -15.36
C LYS A 125 28.92 18.09 -15.32
N PHE A 126 28.78 17.53 -14.13
CA PHE A 126 28.22 16.21 -13.94
C PHE A 126 27.18 16.21 -12.83
N VAL A 127 26.00 15.64 -13.11
CA VAL A 127 24.88 15.59 -12.16
C VAL A 127 24.51 14.15 -11.82
N VAL A 128 24.57 13.80 -10.55
CA VAL A 128 24.07 12.51 -10.04
C VAL A 128 22.65 12.71 -9.52
N ILE A 129 21.69 12.02 -10.12
CA ILE A 129 20.29 12.01 -9.67
C ILE A 129 20.05 10.79 -8.79
N LEU A 130 19.76 11.01 -7.52
CA LEU A 130 19.29 9.97 -6.61
C LEU A 130 17.76 10.00 -6.56
N GLU A 131 17.16 8.98 -7.17
CA GLU A 131 15.71 8.82 -7.23
C GLU A 131 15.16 8.23 -5.93
N ASP A 132 14.11 8.84 -5.37
CA ASP A 132 13.44 8.43 -4.13
C ASP A 132 14.38 8.32 -2.91
N ALA A 133 15.07 9.41 -2.58
CA ALA A 133 16.01 9.47 -1.45
C ALA A 133 15.38 9.10 -0.09
N ASP A 134 14.06 9.25 0.05
CA ASP A 134 13.30 8.84 1.24
C ASP A 134 13.26 7.31 1.42
N GLU A 135 13.32 6.57 0.32
CA GLU A 135 13.19 5.10 0.29
C GLU A 135 14.54 4.40 0.40
N LEU A 136 15.61 5.15 0.66
CA LEU A 136 16.93 4.58 0.85
C LEU A 136 16.91 3.64 2.07
N ARG A 137 17.34 2.40 1.85
CA ARG A 137 17.38 1.40 2.91
C ARG A 137 18.59 1.65 3.82
N GLN A 138 18.34 1.85 5.11
CA GLN A 138 19.37 2.17 6.11
C GLN A 138 20.20 3.42 5.75
N PRO A 139 19.57 4.60 5.64
CA PRO A 139 20.29 5.82 5.25
C PRO A 139 21.30 6.24 6.33
N GLY A 140 21.06 5.89 7.60
CA GLY A 140 21.81 6.45 8.72
C GLY A 140 21.64 7.98 8.83
N PRO A 141 22.05 8.61 9.94
CA PRO A 141 21.96 10.05 10.09
C PRO A 141 23.04 10.83 9.31
N THR A 142 24.12 10.16 8.87
CA THR A 142 25.32 10.82 8.34
C THR A 142 25.47 10.76 6.83
N LEU A 143 24.79 9.83 6.13
CA LEU A 143 25.00 9.60 4.70
C LEU A 143 24.51 10.75 3.83
N LEU A 144 23.24 11.16 3.99
CA LEU A 144 22.66 12.24 3.20
C LEU A 144 23.40 13.58 3.41
N PRO A 145 23.77 13.97 4.66
CA PRO A 145 24.64 15.14 4.88
C PRO A 145 26.00 15.03 4.21
N ALA A 146 26.61 13.84 4.24
CA ALA A 146 27.92 13.64 3.63
C ALA A 146 27.86 13.72 2.10
N LEU A 147 26.80 13.15 1.49
CA LEU A 147 26.53 13.31 0.06
C LEU A 147 26.25 14.78 -0.28
N ALA A 148 25.48 15.51 0.53
CA ALA A 148 25.20 16.93 0.31
C ALA A 148 26.45 17.83 0.28
N ARG A 149 27.54 17.40 0.93
CA ARG A 149 28.84 18.09 0.94
C ARG A 149 29.76 17.64 -0.20
N LEU A 150 29.49 16.52 -0.84
CA LEU A 150 30.33 15.97 -1.91
C LEU A 150 30.42 16.93 -3.11
N GLY A 151 29.33 17.63 -3.43
CA GLY A 151 29.29 18.66 -4.47
C GLY A 151 30.15 19.91 -4.20
N ASP A 152 30.51 20.18 -2.93
CA ASP A 152 31.43 21.28 -2.62
C ASP A 152 32.90 20.87 -2.78
N LEU A 153 33.17 19.57 -2.60
CA LEU A 153 34.52 19.03 -2.55
C LEU A 153 35.09 18.68 -3.93
N ILE A 154 34.23 18.65 -4.96
CA ILE A 154 34.56 18.32 -6.33
C ILE A 154 33.96 19.41 -7.24
N PRO A 155 34.78 20.23 -7.92
CA PRO A 155 34.26 21.27 -8.79
C PRO A 155 33.52 20.66 -9.99
N GLY A 156 32.33 21.20 -10.30
CA GLY A 156 31.51 20.73 -11.43
C GLY A 156 30.63 19.50 -11.11
N PHE A 157 30.76 18.90 -9.93
CA PHE A 157 29.92 17.80 -9.46
C PHE A 157 28.70 18.31 -8.70
N SER A 158 27.51 17.85 -9.06
CA SER A 158 26.25 18.23 -8.41
C SER A 158 25.42 17.00 -8.10
N ILE A 159 24.76 17.00 -6.94
CA ILE A 159 23.82 15.94 -6.56
C ILE A 159 22.39 16.47 -6.59
N LEU A 160 21.53 15.80 -7.33
CA LEU A 160 20.09 16.06 -7.35
C LEU A 160 19.38 14.93 -6.60
N LEU A 161 18.74 15.26 -5.49
CA LEU A 161 17.93 14.31 -4.73
C LEU A 161 16.47 14.48 -5.11
N THR A 162 15.77 13.39 -5.40
CA THR A 162 14.31 13.42 -5.50
C THR A 162 13.68 12.80 -4.26
N SER A 163 12.59 13.37 -3.77
CA SER A 163 11.89 12.93 -2.56
C SER A 163 10.38 12.82 -2.83
N ASN A 164 9.75 11.78 -2.28
CA ASN A 164 8.31 11.53 -2.38
C ASN A 164 7.53 12.17 -1.22
N SER A 165 8.24 12.52 -0.15
CA SER A 165 7.65 13.14 1.03
C SER A 165 7.79 14.67 0.98
N PRO A 166 6.84 15.41 1.58
CA PRO A 166 7.00 16.84 1.81
C PRO A 166 7.93 17.14 3.00
N ARG A 167 8.41 16.09 3.71
CA ARG A 167 9.30 16.28 4.86
C ARG A 167 10.69 16.63 4.34
N PRO A 168 11.33 17.67 4.89
CA PRO A 168 12.68 18.03 4.48
C PRO A 168 13.64 16.89 4.80
N LEU A 169 14.53 16.59 3.86
CA LEU A 169 15.61 15.64 4.07
C LEU A 169 16.58 16.20 5.11
N ASN A 170 17.10 15.32 5.98
CA ASN A 170 18.11 15.69 6.97
C ASN A 170 19.47 15.88 6.28
N LEU A 171 19.65 17.01 5.58
CA LEU A 171 20.89 17.35 4.86
C LEU A 171 21.89 18.13 5.73
N HIS A 172 21.46 18.66 6.88
CA HIS A 172 22.29 19.46 7.80
C HIS A 172 23.04 20.61 7.11
N ARG A 173 22.42 21.20 6.08
CA ARG A 173 22.99 22.28 5.27
C ARG A 173 21.94 23.39 5.06
N ALA A 174 22.33 24.63 5.30
CA ALA A 174 21.50 25.80 5.02
C ALA A 174 21.59 26.22 3.55
N GLY A 175 20.52 26.83 3.02
CA GLY A 175 20.52 27.39 1.67
C GLY A 175 20.43 26.37 0.53
N VAL A 176 19.99 25.14 0.79
CA VAL A 176 19.76 24.14 -0.26
C VAL A 176 18.55 24.55 -1.11
N PRO A 177 18.66 24.64 -2.44
CA PRO A 177 17.52 24.93 -3.31
C PRO A 177 16.55 23.74 -3.36
N TYR A 178 15.27 24.02 -3.15
CA TYR A 178 14.18 23.06 -3.26
C TYR A 178 13.27 23.40 -4.44
N VAL A 179 13.02 22.41 -5.30
CA VAL A 179 12.07 22.51 -6.41
C VAL A 179 10.84 21.68 -6.07
N HIS A 180 9.70 22.33 -5.92
CA HIS A 180 8.45 21.64 -5.61
C HIS A 180 7.73 21.17 -6.88
N PHE A 181 7.38 19.89 -6.90
CA PHE A 181 6.52 19.28 -7.90
C PHE A 181 5.14 19.03 -7.28
N PRO A 182 4.16 19.94 -7.47
CA PRO A 182 2.80 19.76 -6.97
C PRO A 182 2.12 18.58 -7.68
N PRO A 183 1.11 17.95 -7.05
CA PRO A 183 0.22 17.03 -7.76
C PRO A 183 -0.50 17.75 -8.90
N TYR A 184 -0.83 17.02 -9.96
CA TYR A 184 -1.59 17.57 -11.08
C TYR A 184 -3.02 17.91 -10.66
N THR A 185 -3.51 19.06 -11.10
CA THR A 185 -4.91 19.44 -10.94
C THR A 185 -5.81 18.62 -11.87
N ARG A 186 -7.12 18.61 -11.60
CA ARG A 186 -8.11 17.93 -12.45
C ARG A 186 -8.03 18.37 -13.91
N SER A 187 -7.97 19.68 -14.16
CA SER A 187 -7.89 20.24 -15.50
C SER A 187 -6.60 19.85 -16.22
N GLU A 188 -5.47 19.89 -15.51
CA GLU A 188 -4.18 19.47 -16.05
C GLU A 188 -4.20 17.98 -16.38
N ALA A 189 -4.62 17.12 -15.45
CA ALA A 189 -4.66 15.67 -15.67
C ALA A 189 -5.51 15.29 -16.89
N ILE A 190 -6.70 15.88 -17.05
CA ILE A 190 -7.55 15.65 -18.22
C ILE A 190 -6.86 16.13 -19.50
N SER A 191 -6.27 17.34 -19.49
CA SER A 191 -5.59 17.88 -20.67
C SER A 191 -4.41 17.00 -21.11
N ILE A 192 -3.66 16.46 -20.15
CA ILE A 192 -2.53 15.56 -20.39
C ILE A 192 -3.02 14.28 -21.07
N VAL A 193 -4.04 13.61 -20.51
CA VAL A 193 -4.56 12.36 -21.10
C VAL A 193 -5.17 12.59 -22.48
N VAL A 194 -5.92 13.68 -22.66
CA VAL A 194 -6.47 14.05 -23.98
C VAL A 194 -5.36 14.30 -25.00
N SER A 195 -4.26 14.95 -24.59
CA SER A 195 -3.13 15.24 -25.49
C SER A 195 -2.33 14.00 -25.91
N HIS A 196 -2.31 12.95 -25.08
CA HIS A 196 -1.61 11.69 -25.39
C HIS A 196 -2.39 10.77 -26.32
N LEU A 197 -3.67 11.05 -26.58
CA LEU A 197 -4.49 10.27 -27.50
C LEU A 197 -4.12 10.58 -28.95
N GLN A 198 -3.11 9.90 -29.48
CA GLN A 198 -2.69 10.01 -30.87
C GLN A 198 -3.70 9.38 -31.86
N SER A 199 -4.54 8.44 -31.40
CA SER A 199 -5.69 7.92 -32.13
C SER A 199 -6.78 7.44 -31.17
N PRO A 200 -8.06 7.83 -31.33
CA PRO A 200 -9.17 7.31 -30.53
C PRO A 200 -9.49 5.83 -30.82
N ILE A 201 -8.81 5.21 -31.80
CA ILE A 201 -9.00 3.82 -32.21
C ILE A 201 -7.65 3.11 -32.07
N SER A 202 -7.52 2.22 -31.09
CA SER A 202 -6.40 1.27 -31.05
C SER A 202 -6.43 0.38 -32.31
N PRO A 203 -5.26 -0.02 -32.85
CA PRO A 203 -5.12 -0.72 -34.14
C PRO A 203 -5.50 -2.21 -34.07
N GLY A 204 -6.66 -2.52 -33.50
CA GLY A 204 -7.16 -3.89 -33.32
C GLY A 204 -8.55 -4.14 -33.91
N HIS A 205 -9.21 -3.15 -34.49
CA HIS A 205 -10.48 -3.31 -35.20
C HIS A 205 -10.37 -2.71 -36.60
N GLU A 206 -9.76 -3.46 -37.51
CA GLU A 206 -10.05 -3.32 -38.93
C GLU A 206 -11.49 -3.80 -39.16
N SER A 207 -12.45 -2.89 -39.03
CA SER A 207 -13.79 -3.09 -39.60
C SER A 207 -14.39 -1.75 -39.99
N THR A 208 -14.15 -1.39 -41.26
CA THR A 208 -15.18 -1.03 -42.25
C THR A 208 -16.48 -0.37 -41.75
N VAL A 209 -16.39 0.63 -40.88
CA VAL A 209 -17.53 1.47 -40.51
C VAL A 209 -17.09 2.93 -40.61
N GLU A 210 -17.82 3.72 -41.40
CA GLU A 210 -17.72 5.20 -41.47
C GLU A 210 -18.13 5.81 -40.12
N VAL A 211 -17.28 5.65 -39.11
CA VAL A 211 -17.48 6.30 -37.82
C VAL A 211 -16.97 7.71 -37.93
N ASP A 212 -17.83 8.69 -37.61
CA ASP A 212 -17.46 10.10 -37.57
C ASP A 212 -16.36 10.32 -36.50
N GLU A 213 -15.10 10.28 -36.93
CA GLU A 213 -13.93 10.53 -36.07
C GLU A 213 -14.03 11.87 -35.35
N THR A 214 -14.70 12.86 -35.95
CA THR A 214 -14.87 14.19 -35.36
C THR A 214 -15.81 14.15 -34.16
N ALA A 215 -16.84 13.30 -34.20
CA ALA A 215 -17.73 13.06 -33.06
C ALA A 215 -16.99 12.34 -31.93
N LEU A 216 -16.18 11.32 -32.23
CA LEU A 216 -15.38 10.61 -31.22
C LEU A 216 -14.36 11.53 -30.52
N ARG A 217 -13.69 12.41 -31.27
CA ARG A 217 -12.75 13.40 -30.71
C ARG A 217 -13.45 14.39 -29.76
N LYS A 218 -14.73 14.71 -29.98
CA LYS A 218 -15.53 15.55 -29.07
C LYS A 218 -16.03 14.81 -27.83
N LEU A 219 -16.26 13.50 -27.93
CA LEU A 219 -16.74 12.66 -26.84
C LEU A 219 -15.63 12.30 -25.84
N TYR A 220 -14.39 12.11 -26.30
CA TYR A 220 -13.29 11.66 -25.43
C TYR A 220 -13.00 12.59 -24.24
N PRO A 221 -12.93 13.93 -24.39
CA PRO A 221 -12.70 14.82 -23.24
C PRO A 221 -13.81 14.73 -22.18
N GLN A 222 -15.06 14.56 -22.61
CA GLN A 222 -16.21 14.37 -21.71
C GLN A 222 -16.09 13.04 -20.97
N PHE A 223 -15.72 11.98 -21.69
CA PHE A 223 -15.46 10.66 -21.11
C PHE A 223 -14.32 10.71 -20.08
N ALA A 224 -13.16 11.27 -20.45
CA ALA A 224 -12.00 11.38 -19.57
C ALA A 224 -12.34 12.17 -18.29
N ALA A 225 -13.12 13.26 -18.40
CA ALA A 225 -13.60 13.99 -17.23
C ALA A 225 -14.47 13.13 -16.32
N THR A 226 -15.40 12.34 -16.87
CA THR A 226 -16.24 11.44 -16.06
C THR A 226 -15.47 10.30 -15.42
N VAL A 227 -14.48 9.73 -16.11
CA VAL A 227 -13.57 8.71 -15.53
C VAL A 227 -12.78 9.31 -14.38
N TYR A 228 -12.27 10.54 -14.55
CA TYR A 228 -11.55 11.23 -13.50
C TYR A 228 -12.41 11.43 -12.25
N ASP A 229 -13.64 11.95 -12.42
CA ASP A 229 -14.52 12.26 -11.30
C ASP A 229 -15.06 11.01 -10.58
N SER A 230 -15.34 9.94 -11.33
CA SER A 230 -15.94 8.72 -10.77
C SER A 230 -14.91 7.76 -10.16
N LEU A 231 -13.76 7.56 -10.82
CA LEU A 231 -12.80 6.51 -10.47
C LEU A 231 -11.52 7.07 -9.85
N ILE A 232 -10.94 8.11 -10.46
CA ILE A 232 -9.60 8.59 -10.10
C ILE A 232 -9.64 9.52 -8.90
N SER A 233 -10.59 10.45 -8.84
CA SER A 233 -10.72 11.40 -7.73
C SER A 233 -10.92 10.71 -6.38
N SER A 234 -11.55 9.53 -6.38
CA SER A 234 -11.81 8.71 -5.19
C SER A 234 -10.59 7.84 -4.81
N THR A 235 -9.71 7.55 -5.77
CA THR A 235 -8.52 6.74 -5.53
C THR A 235 -7.39 7.66 -5.05
N SER A 236 -6.77 7.36 -3.91
CA SER A 236 -5.71 8.21 -3.31
C SER A 236 -4.43 8.35 -4.16
N SER A 237 -4.36 7.71 -5.33
CA SER A 237 -3.28 7.84 -6.30
C SER A 237 -3.72 8.70 -7.49
N THR A 238 -3.38 9.99 -7.45
CA THR A 238 -3.51 10.93 -8.59
C THR A 238 -2.46 10.64 -9.67
N SER A 239 -2.34 9.38 -10.08
CA SER A 239 -1.37 8.96 -11.07
C SER A 239 -1.92 9.21 -12.46
N ILE A 240 -1.16 9.92 -13.29
CA ILE A 240 -1.52 10.07 -14.71
C ILE A 240 -1.49 8.70 -15.41
N GLN A 241 -0.53 7.83 -15.06
CA GLN A 241 -0.39 6.53 -15.73
C GLN A 241 -1.56 5.57 -15.44
N SER A 242 -2.06 5.49 -14.21
CA SER A 242 -3.28 4.72 -13.91
C SER A 242 -4.49 5.35 -14.58
N PHE A 243 -4.56 6.69 -14.63
CA PHE A 243 -5.65 7.37 -15.32
C PHE A 243 -5.65 7.06 -16.83
N GLN A 244 -4.49 7.10 -17.49
CA GLN A 244 -4.31 6.68 -18.89
C GLN A 244 -4.71 5.22 -19.09
N SER A 245 -4.12 4.30 -18.32
CA SER A 245 -4.41 2.86 -18.41
C SER A 245 -5.90 2.55 -18.18
N THR A 246 -6.55 3.26 -17.25
CA THR A 246 -7.99 3.12 -16.99
C THR A 246 -8.81 3.65 -18.16
N CYS A 247 -8.44 4.79 -18.75
CA CYS A 247 -9.09 5.31 -19.96
C CYS A 247 -8.92 4.34 -21.12
N ASP A 248 -7.72 3.81 -21.35
CA ASP A 248 -7.42 2.86 -22.44
C ASP A 248 -8.20 1.55 -22.29
N ARG A 249 -8.42 1.07 -21.06
CA ARG A 249 -9.22 -0.12 -20.77
C ARG A 249 -10.72 0.10 -20.99
N LEU A 250 -11.23 1.26 -20.57
CA LEU A 250 -12.66 1.55 -20.56
C LEU A 250 -13.17 2.10 -21.89
N TRP A 251 -12.35 2.85 -22.61
CA TRP A 251 -12.75 3.53 -23.85
C TRP A 251 -13.30 2.59 -24.93
N PRO A 252 -12.67 1.44 -25.24
CA PRO A 252 -13.23 0.50 -26.23
C PRO A 252 -14.60 -0.04 -25.82
N ARG A 253 -14.78 -0.36 -24.54
CA ARG A 253 -16.05 -0.89 -23.99
C ARG A 253 -17.15 0.17 -23.95
N PHE A 254 -16.78 1.42 -23.73
CA PHE A 254 -17.71 2.55 -23.72
C PHE A 254 -18.25 2.87 -25.13
N ILE A 255 -17.45 2.62 -26.17
CA ILE A 255 -17.79 2.92 -27.57
C ILE A 255 -18.40 1.74 -28.31
N GLU A 256 -18.33 0.53 -27.75
CA GLU A 256 -18.94 -0.68 -28.31
C GLU A 256 -20.38 -0.47 -28.86
N PRO A 257 -21.30 0.27 -28.20
CA PRO A 257 -22.65 0.51 -28.76
C PRO A 257 -22.66 1.34 -30.05
N ILE A 258 -21.69 2.25 -30.21
CA ILE A 258 -21.52 3.09 -31.41
C ILE A 258 -20.98 2.22 -32.55
N LEU A 259 -19.98 1.38 -32.26
CA LEU A 259 -19.37 0.48 -33.25
C LEU A 259 -20.30 -0.65 -33.66
N SER A 260 -21.09 -1.18 -32.73
CA SER A 260 -22.07 -2.26 -32.99
C SER A 260 -23.37 -1.77 -33.65
N LEU A 261 -23.48 -0.49 -34.00
CA LEU A 261 -24.66 0.14 -34.62
C LEU A 261 -25.98 -0.14 -33.88
N LYS A 262 -25.93 -0.42 -32.57
CA LYS A 262 -27.13 -0.62 -31.76
C LYS A 262 -27.89 0.71 -31.72
N LYS A 263 -29.18 0.69 -32.07
CA LYS A 263 -30.02 1.90 -31.94
C LYS A 263 -30.16 2.24 -30.44
N PRO A 264 -30.02 3.52 -30.06
CA PRO A 264 -30.26 3.92 -28.68
C PRO A 264 -31.71 3.63 -28.28
N ALA A 265 -31.93 3.37 -26.99
CA ALA A 265 -33.29 3.28 -26.46
C ALA A 265 -33.98 4.65 -26.61
N GLY A 266 -34.91 4.76 -27.56
CA GLY A 266 -35.65 5.98 -27.89
C GLY A 266 -35.53 6.38 -29.37
N ASN A 267 -36.51 7.14 -29.87
CA ASN A 267 -36.75 7.44 -31.30
C ASN A 267 -35.75 8.44 -31.93
N THR A 268 -34.45 8.30 -31.64
CA THR A 268 -33.39 9.24 -32.03
C THR A 268 -32.25 8.55 -32.77
N LYS A 269 -31.66 9.25 -33.73
CA LYS A 269 -30.72 8.68 -34.72
C LYS A 269 -29.26 8.55 -34.25
N SER A 270 -28.81 9.22 -33.18
CA SER A 270 -27.41 9.21 -32.76
C SER A 270 -27.21 9.01 -31.25
N TRP A 271 -26.10 8.36 -30.89
CA TRP A 271 -25.64 8.23 -29.51
C TRP A 271 -25.08 9.56 -29.01
N THR A 272 -25.61 10.05 -27.88
CA THR A 272 -25.07 11.22 -27.16
C THR A 272 -24.35 10.77 -25.90
N PHE A 273 -23.38 11.55 -25.43
CA PHE A 273 -22.59 11.24 -24.24
C PHE A 273 -23.44 10.84 -23.00
N PRO A 274 -24.50 11.58 -22.63
CA PRO A 274 -25.30 11.23 -21.44
C PRO A 274 -25.99 9.87 -21.58
N ARG A 275 -26.37 9.45 -22.80
CA ARG A 275 -27.06 8.18 -23.03
C ARG A 275 -26.10 6.99 -22.97
N LEU A 276 -24.89 7.16 -23.49
CA LEU A 276 -23.83 6.15 -23.36
C LEU A 276 -23.47 5.94 -21.89
N LEU A 277 -23.41 7.02 -21.12
CA LEU A 277 -23.13 6.96 -19.69
C LEU A 277 -24.24 6.24 -18.91
N VAL A 278 -25.51 6.47 -19.22
CA VAL A 278 -26.63 5.73 -18.60
C VAL A 278 -26.59 4.26 -18.98
N HIS A 279 -26.32 3.93 -20.24
CA HIS A 279 -26.21 2.55 -20.72
C HIS A 279 -25.07 1.80 -20.01
N HIS A 280 -23.91 2.44 -19.85
CA HIS A 280 -22.72 1.83 -19.24
C HIS A 280 -22.49 2.18 -17.77
N ARG A 281 -23.52 2.62 -17.03
CA ARG A 281 -23.37 2.93 -15.60
C ARG A 281 -22.77 1.78 -14.77
N GLY A 282 -23.14 0.54 -15.12
CA GLY A 282 -22.64 -0.66 -14.46
C GLY A 282 -21.15 -0.91 -14.70
N LEU A 283 -20.62 -0.46 -15.85
CA LEU A 283 -19.20 -0.56 -16.19
C LEU A 283 -18.36 0.31 -15.23
N PHE A 284 -18.80 1.53 -14.96
CA PHE A 284 -18.10 2.43 -14.02
C PHE A 284 -18.21 1.93 -12.58
N GLN A 285 -19.31 1.29 -12.18
CA GLN A 285 -19.46 0.70 -10.86
C GLN A 285 -18.54 -0.51 -10.67
N SER A 286 -18.56 -1.47 -11.59
CA SER A 286 -17.71 -2.66 -11.52
C SER A 286 -16.22 -2.29 -11.55
N ASP A 287 -15.84 -1.34 -12.40
CA ASP A 287 -14.45 -0.91 -12.48
C ASP A 287 -14.04 -0.05 -11.29
N GLY A 288 -14.94 0.78 -10.75
CA GLY A 288 -14.71 1.52 -9.51
C GLY A 288 -14.48 0.63 -8.31
N GLU A 289 -15.30 -0.41 -8.15
CA GLU A 289 -15.06 -1.46 -7.15
C GLU A 289 -13.73 -2.16 -7.40
N SER A 290 -13.42 -2.52 -8.66
CA SER A 290 -12.16 -3.17 -8.98
C SER A 290 -10.94 -2.28 -8.74
N ALA A 291 -11.05 -0.96 -8.92
CA ALA A 291 -9.95 -0.01 -8.75
C ALA A 291 -9.58 0.20 -7.28
N LEU A 292 -10.53 0.02 -6.35
CA LEU A 292 -10.27 0.04 -4.92
C LEU A 292 -9.43 -1.18 -4.46
N TYR A 293 -9.47 -2.28 -5.22
CA TYR A 293 -8.67 -3.47 -4.95
C TYR A 293 -7.46 -3.52 -5.90
N SER A 294 -6.26 -3.33 -5.38
CA SER A 294 -5.03 -3.66 -6.11
C SER A 294 -4.94 -5.18 -6.32
N ARG A 295 -5.62 -5.71 -7.35
CA ARG A 295 -5.49 -7.10 -7.76
C ARG A 295 -4.20 -7.24 -8.56
N LEU A 296 -3.34 -8.18 -8.17
CA LEU A 296 -2.35 -8.72 -9.08
C LEU A 296 -3.13 -9.27 -10.27
N THR A 297 -2.91 -8.69 -11.46
CA THR A 297 -3.67 -8.90 -12.70
C THR A 297 -4.29 -10.29 -12.78
N GLU A 298 -5.59 -10.41 -12.50
CA GLU A 298 -6.33 -11.59 -12.90
C GLU A 298 -6.33 -11.59 -14.42
N ARG A 299 -5.70 -12.60 -15.01
CA ARG A 299 -5.79 -12.89 -16.44
C ARG A 299 -7.29 -12.94 -16.76
N PRO A 300 -7.82 -12.11 -17.67
CA PRO A 300 -9.25 -12.11 -17.95
C PRO A 300 -9.61 -13.52 -18.39
N VAL A 301 -10.46 -14.19 -17.61
CA VAL A 301 -11.12 -15.40 -18.05
C VAL A 301 -11.92 -14.97 -19.27
N LEU A 302 -11.50 -15.46 -20.43
CA LEU A 302 -12.26 -15.34 -21.67
C LEU A 302 -13.61 -16.02 -21.39
N THR A 303 -14.61 -15.22 -21.03
CA THR A 303 -16.00 -15.62 -21.22
C THR A 303 -16.19 -15.69 -22.72
N THR A 304 -15.97 -16.87 -23.28
CA THR A 304 -16.38 -17.22 -24.63
C THR A 304 -17.89 -17.03 -24.69
N ASN A 305 -18.31 -15.89 -25.23
CA ASN A 305 -19.66 -15.70 -25.71
C ASN A 305 -19.83 -16.59 -26.95
N GLN A 306 -20.42 -17.77 -26.77
CA GLN A 306 -21.13 -18.44 -27.86
C GLN A 306 -22.64 -18.29 -27.62
N PRO A 307 -23.41 -17.93 -28.66
CA PRO A 307 -24.87 -17.88 -28.59
C PRO A 307 -25.47 -19.28 -28.77
N ASP A 308 -26.61 -19.50 -28.11
CA ASP A 308 -27.65 -20.49 -28.38
C ASP A 308 -27.27 -21.99 -28.44
N SER A 309 -27.52 -22.70 -27.32
CA SER A 309 -28.49 -23.82 -27.29
C SER A 309 -28.61 -24.40 -25.87
N LEU A 310 -29.84 -24.34 -25.32
CA LEU A 310 -30.42 -25.14 -24.23
C LEU A 310 -29.46 -25.98 -23.36
N SER A 311 -29.12 -25.49 -22.18
CA SER A 311 -28.57 -26.28 -21.07
C SER A 311 -29.39 -26.09 -19.78
N PRO A 312 -29.52 -27.15 -18.94
CA PRO A 312 -30.41 -27.18 -17.76
C PRO A 312 -29.91 -26.29 -16.61
N PRO A 313 -30.73 -26.01 -15.57
CA PRO A 313 -30.39 -25.06 -14.51
C PRO A 313 -29.07 -25.40 -13.79
N PRO A 314 -28.42 -24.39 -13.18
CA PRO A 314 -27.07 -24.54 -12.63
C PRO A 314 -27.07 -25.50 -11.44
N ASP A 315 -26.34 -26.61 -11.58
CA ASP A 315 -25.96 -27.47 -10.47
C ASP A 315 -25.12 -26.68 -9.46
N PRO A 316 -25.38 -26.79 -8.14
CA PRO A 316 -24.65 -26.07 -7.08
C PRO A 316 -23.22 -26.60 -6.83
N SER A 317 -22.63 -27.40 -7.73
CA SER A 317 -21.40 -28.16 -7.47
C SER A 317 -20.12 -27.53 -8.03
N THR A 318 -20.15 -26.29 -8.56
CA THR A 318 -18.90 -25.56 -8.90
C THR A 318 -18.24 -24.92 -7.67
N HIS A 319 -18.30 -25.58 -6.51
CA HIS A 319 -17.50 -25.19 -5.36
C HIS A 319 -16.05 -25.59 -5.63
N ARG A 320 -15.18 -24.60 -5.86
CA ARG A 320 -13.72 -24.78 -5.72
C ARG A 320 -13.47 -25.55 -4.41
N PRO A 321 -12.60 -26.57 -4.40
CA PRO A 321 -12.32 -27.30 -3.16
C PRO A 321 -11.91 -26.28 -2.07
N PRO A 322 -12.44 -26.41 -0.84
CA PRO A 322 -12.11 -25.48 0.23
C PRO A 322 -10.59 -25.45 0.43
N LEU A 323 -10.02 -24.25 0.55
CA LEU A 323 -8.58 -24.02 0.61
C LEU A 323 -7.93 -24.70 1.83
N LEU A 324 -8.70 -24.92 2.89
CA LEU A 324 -8.25 -25.56 4.13
C LEU A 324 -9.00 -26.86 4.38
N LYS A 325 -8.32 -27.84 4.97
CA LYS A 325 -8.95 -29.08 5.46
C LYS A 325 -9.97 -28.76 6.55
N HIS A 326 -10.94 -29.64 6.74
CA HIS A 326 -12.01 -29.47 7.75
C HIS A 326 -11.47 -29.20 9.17
N PHE A 327 -10.50 -30.00 9.64
CA PHE A 327 -9.95 -29.87 10.99
C PHE A 327 -9.13 -28.58 11.16
N THR A 328 -8.36 -28.19 10.15
CA THR A 328 -7.62 -26.92 10.13
C THR A 328 -8.58 -25.73 10.15
N THR A 329 -9.71 -25.81 9.44
CA THR A 329 -10.78 -24.80 9.46
C THR A 329 -11.42 -24.68 10.83
N LEU A 330 -11.67 -25.80 11.51
CA LEU A 330 -12.17 -25.81 12.89
C LEU A 330 -11.21 -25.13 13.86
N ILE A 331 -9.90 -25.38 13.71
CA ILE A 331 -8.88 -24.73 14.53
C ILE A 331 -8.86 -23.22 14.26
N LEU A 332 -8.90 -22.81 13.00
CA LEU A 332 -8.97 -21.41 12.61
C LEU A 332 -10.22 -20.72 13.18
N LEU A 333 -11.38 -21.37 13.10
CA LEU A 333 -12.64 -20.86 13.66
C LEU A 333 -12.55 -20.72 15.19
N SER A 334 -11.99 -21.73 15.85
CA SER A 334 -11.76 -21.71 17.30
C SER A 334 -10.78 -20.60 17.70
N ALA A 335 -9.74 -20.38 16.91
CA ALA A 335 -8.78 -19.30 17.10
C ALA A 335 -9.44 -17.93 16.90
N TYR A 336 -10.31 -17.80 15.89
CA TYR A 336 -11.06 -16.57 15.62
C TYR A 336 -11.97 -16.22 16.80
N LEU A 337 -12.75 -17.20 17.27
CA LEU A 337 -13.62 -17.04 18.43
C LEU A 337 -12.80 -16.75 19.70
N ALA A 338 -11.67 -17.42 19.91
CA ALA A 338 -10.78 -17.08 21.02
C ALA A 338 -10.27 -15.63 20.93
N SER A 339 -9.92 -15.13 19.74
CA SER A 339 -9.44 -13.76 19.58
C SER A 339 -10.53 -12.69 19.74
N HIS A 340 -11.78 -12.97 19.36
CA HIS A 340 -12.87 -11.99 19.37
C HIS A 340 -13.77 -12.04 20.61
N THR A 341 -13.94 -13.20 21.23
CA THR A 341 -14.70 -13.34 22.48
C THR A 341 -13.84 -13.01 23.70
N GLN A 342 -14.43 -12.40 24.72
CA GLN A 342 -13.74 -12.19 26.00
C GLN A 342 -13.79 -13.47 26.84
N GLN A 343 -12.67 -13.79 27.51
CA GLN A 343 -12.54 -14.97 28.39
C GLN A 343 -13.69 -15.12 29.41
N LYS A 344 -14.28 -14.00 29.86
CA LYS A 344 -15.41 -13.98 30.81
C LYS A 344 -16.70 -14.60 30.25
N TYR A 345 -16.87 -14.61 28.93
CA TYR A 345 -18.06 -15.12 28.26
C TYR A 345 -17.90 -16.55 27.75
N ASP A 346 -16.70 -17.12 27.79
CA ASP A 346 -16.43 -18.45 27.24
C ASP A 346 -17.33 -19.52 27.88
N ILE A 347 -17.55 -19.46 29.19
CA ILE A 347 -18.41 -20.42 29.91
C ILE A 347 -19.87 -20.31 29.45
N LEU A 348 -20.34 -19.10 29.13
CA LEU A 348 -21.72 -18.89 28.69
C LEU A 348 -21.95 -19.36 27.25
N LEU A 349 -20.99 -19.13 26.36
CA LEU A 349 -21.10 -19.47 24.93
C LEU A 349 -20.79 -20.94 24.64
N PHE A 350 -19.81 -21.52 25.34
CA PHE A 350 -19.24 -22.83 24.99
C PHE A 350 -19.61 -23.95 25.98
N SER A 351 -20.53 -23.70 26.93
CA SER A 351 -20.99 -24.74 27.86
C SER A 351 -21.97 -25.71 27.21
N ARG A 352 -21.51 -26.95 26.98
CA ARG A 352 -22.33 -28.07 26.48
C ARG A 352 -23.44 -28.51 27.44
N MET A 353 -23.38 -28.10 28.71
CA MET A 353 -24.39 -28.42 29.73
C MET A 353 -25.69 -27.60 29.58
N SER A 354 -25.69 -26.56 28.74
CA SER A 354 -26.83 -25.65 28.57
C SER A 354 -27.83 -26.11 27.50
N SER A 355 -27.45 -27.04 26.61
CA SER A 355 -28.31 -27.50 25.51
C SER A 355 -29.48 -28.40 25.94
N SER A 356 -29.49 -28.91 27.18
CA SER A 356 -30.66 -29.58 27.76
C SER A 356 -31.66 -28.61 28.41
N SER A 357 -31.36 -27.30 28.43
CA SER A 357 -32.26 -26.29 28.99
C SER A 357 -32.24 -24.99 28.17
N SER A 358 -32.42 -25.11 26.85
CA SER A 358 -32.64 -23.95 26.00
C SER A 358 -33.94 -23.25 26.42
N GLY A 359 -33.82 -22.01 26.89
CA GLY A 359 -34.94 -21.05 26.82
C GLY A 359 -35.03 -19.95 27.88
N LYS A 360 -34.58 -20.12 29.14
CA LYS A 360 -35.01 -19.16 30.20
C LYS A 360 -33.98 -18.66 31.22
N LYS A 361 -32.70 -19.07 31.21
CA LYS A 361 -31.77 -18.71 32.29
C LYS A 361 -30.67 -17.69 31.99
N VAL A 362 -30.49 -17.24 30.75
CA VAL A 362 -29.45 -16.24 30.41
C VAL A 362 -29.78 -14.83 30.97
N ARG A 363 -31.03 -14.57 31.39
CA ARG A 363 -31.41 -13.25 31.94
C ARG A 363 -31.14 -13.07 33.45
N ARG A 364 -30.77 -14.12 34.20
CA ARG A 364 -30.61 -14.04 35.67
C ARG A 364 -29.18 -13.79 36.18
N SER A 365 -28.15 -13.84 35.33
CA SER A 365 -26.77 -13.53 35.74
C SER A 365 -26.34 -12.11 35.38
N ARG A 366 -27.23 -11.13 35.59
CA ARG A 366 -26.92 -9.69 35.49
C ARG A 366 -26.91 -9.00 36.86
N GLN A 367 -27.10 -9.74 37.96
CA GLN A 367 -27.01 -9.21 39.32
C GLN A 367 -25.72 -9.69 40.00
N THR A 368 -24.80 -8.75 40.17
CA THR A 368 -23.61 -8.84 41.02
C THR A 368 -23.99 -9.22 42.47
N PRO A 369 -23.29 -10.14 43.15
CA PRO A 369 -23.51 -10.35 44.56
C PRO A 369 -22.86 -9.21 45.36
N THR A 370 -23.69 -8.35 45.93
CA THR A 370 -23.31 -7.36 46.93
C THR A 370 -22.83 -8.06 48.20
N LYS A 371 -21.61 -7.70 48.61
CA LYS A 371 -20.88 -8.06 49.83
C LYS A 371 -21.78 -8.00 51.08
N THR A 372 -22.04 -9.14 51.72
CA THR A 372 -22.78 -9.23 52.99
C THR A 372 -21.90 -8.78 54.15
N ARG A 373 -22.40 -7.82 54.93
CA ARG A 373 -21.84 -7.30 56.18
C ARG A 373 -21.96 -8.36 57.29
N SER A 374 -20.90 -8.60 58.04
CA SER A 374 -20.97 -9.20 59.38
C SER A 374 -20.96 -8.08 60.43
N PRO A 375 -21.80 -8.14 61.49
CA PRO A 375 -21.74 -7.23 62.62
C PRO A 375 -21.01 -7.89 63.81
N THR A 376 -20.15 -7.14 64.50
CA THR A 376 -20.15 -6.88 65.97
C THR A 376 -18.79 -6.33 66.44
N ASN A 377 -18.84 -5.19 67.15
CA ASN A 377 -17.79 -4.60 68.01
C ASN A 377 -18.12 -4.98 69.49
N PRO A 378 -17.36 -4.60 70.56
CA PRO A 378 -16.19 -3.71 70.66
C PRO A 378 -15.04 -4.19 71.61
N SER A 379 -13.82 -3.64 71.47
CA SER A 379 -12.88 -3.44 72.61
C SER A 379 -11.63 -2.63 72.21
N ALA A 380 -11.27 -1.66 73.06
CA ALA A 380 -9.96 -0.99 73.25
C ALA A 380 -9.50 0.16 72.30
N THR A 381 -9.81 1.38 72.76
CA THR A 381 -9.01 2.62 72.96
C THR A 381 -8.03 3.21 71.91
N PRO A 382 -7.90 4.57 71.87
CA PRO A 382 -7.27 5.30 70.77
C PRO A 382 -5.87 5.85 71.11
N THR A 383 -4.98 5.91 70.13
CA THR A 383 -3.86 6.87 70.14
C THR A 383 -3.66 7.45 68.74
N LYS A 384 -3.67 8.78 68.72
CA LYS A 384 -3.35 9.66 67.60
C LYS A 384 -1.91 9.45 67.17
N GLU A 385 -1.65 9.49 65.86
CA GLU A 385 -0.63 10.39 65.30
C GLU A 385 -0.78 10.55 63.79
N ALA A 386 -0.38 11.74 63.34
CA ALA A 386 -0.72 12.33 62.06
C ALA A 386 0.15 11.79 60.92
N GLY A 387 -0.49 11.50 59.78
CA GLY A 387 0.17 11.18 58.53
C GLY A 387 -0.73 11.54 57.34
N THR A 388 -0.40 12.65 56.68
CA THR A 388 -0.96 13.17 55.43
C THR A 388 -1.26 12.09 54.37
N PRO A 389 -2.47 12.02 53.78
CA PRO A 389 -2.75 11.10 52.68
C PRO A 389 -2.54 11.78 51.32
N SER A 390 -1.42 11.48 50.64
CA SER A 390 -1.33 11.64 49.19
C SER A 390 -1.93 10.41 48.50
N LYS A 391 -3.24 10.45 48.22
CA LYS A 391 -3.90 9.46 47.37
C LYS A 391 -4.48 10.15 46.14
N THR A 392 -3.76 10.08 45.03
CA THR A 392 -4.35 10.17 43.70
C THR A 392 -5.00 8.82 43.37
N PRO A 393 -6.33 8.70 43.29
CA PRO A 393 -6.94 7.52 42.72
C PRO A 393 -6.79 7.64 41.20
N ARG A 394 -5.85 6.88 40.62
CA ARG A 394 -5.87 6.58 39.18
C ARG A 394 -7.14 5.76 38.91
N SER A 395 -8.22 6.49 38.65
CA SER A 395 -9.36 6.04 37.87
C SER A 395 -8.84 5.65 36.49
N LYS A 396 -8.36 4.40 36.36
CA LYS A 396 -8.17 3.77 35.06
C LYS A 396 -9.56 3.42 34.56
N SER A 397 -10.12 4.37 33.82
CA SER A 397 -11.11 4.22 32.77
C SER A 397 -11.57 2.77 32.54
N MET A 398 -12.76 2.46 33.05
CA MET A 398 -13.57 1.29 32.68
C MET A 398 -14.11 1.39 31.24
N PHE A 399 -13.66 2.39 30.45
CA PHE A 399 -14.07 2.64 29.07
C PHE A 399 -13.02 2.23 28.02
N SER A 400 -11.88 1.65 28.40
CA SER A 400 -10.93 1.08 27.41
C SER A 400 -11.41 -0.25 26.80
N ALA A 401 -12.52 -0.81 27.27
CA ALA A 401 -13.08 -2.06 26.74
C ALA A 401 -13.81 -1.91 25.40
N THR A 402 -14.14 -0.68 25.00
CA THR A 402 -14.87 -0.34 23.76
C THR A 402 -14.00 0.31 22.69
N ALA A 403 -12.68 0.40 22.88
CA ALA A 403 -11.75 1.11 21.99
C ALA A 403 -10.89 0.20 21.09
N ASN A 404 -11.21 -1.09 20.97
CA ASN A 404 -10.58 -2.01 20.03
C ASN A 404 -11.64 -2.56 19.06
N LEU A 405 -12.23 -1.70 18.22
CA LEU A 405 -13.06 -2.17 17.11
C LEU A 405 -12.18 -3.09 16.23
N GLY A 406 -12.45 -4.40 16.26
CA GLY A 406 -11.92 -5.36 15.29
C GLY A 406 -10.47 -5.83 15.45
N VAL A 407 -9.74 -5.46 16.52
CA VAL A 407 -8.37 -5.96 16.72
C VAL A 407 -8.40 -7.31 17.45
N PRO A 408 -8.00 -8.44 16.80
CA PRO A 408 -8.02 -9.75 17.44
C PRO A 408 -7.11 -9.81 18.67
N ARG A 409 -7.62 -10.35 19.79
CA ARG A 409 -6.90 -10.43 21.07
C ARG A 409 -5.98 -11.66 21.11
N PRO A 410 -4.86 -11.58 21.84
CA PRO A 410 -4.05 -12.76 22.11
C PRO A 410 -4.81 -13.78 22.96
N PHE A 411 -4.61 -15.06 22.69
CA PHE A 411 -5.15 -16.19 23.46
C PHE A 411 -4.05 -17.24 23.72
N ALA A 412 -4.20 -17.98 24.82
CA ALA A 412 -3.34 -19.11 25.14
C ALA A 412 -3.80 -20.37 24.41
N LEU A 413 -2.87 -21.31 24.18
CA LEU A 413 -3.16 -22.60 23.54
C LEU A 413 -4.25 -23.39 24.28
N GLU A 414 -4.26 -23.35 25.61
CA GLU A 414 -5.26 -24.04 26.44
C GLU A 414 -6.69 -23.58 26.13
N ARG A 415 -6.86 -22.26 25.97
CA ARG A 415 -8.15 -21.65 25.64
C ARG A 415 -8.61 -22.06 24.24
N LEU A 416 -7.69 -22.11 23.27
CA LEU A 416 -7.98 -22.58 21.92
C LEU A 416 -8.50 -24.03 21.94
N VAL A 417 -7.80 -24.92 22.64
CA VAL A 417 -8.17 -26.34 22.73
C VAL A 417 -9.52 -26.50 23.44
N ALA A 418 -9.81 -25.70 24.46
CA ALA A 418 -11.10 -25.70 25.15
C ALA A 418 -12.25 -25.31 24.21
N ILE A 419 -12.09 -24.22 23.45
CA ILE A 419 -13.09 -23.75 22.48
C ILE A 419 -13.26 -24.75 21.34
N LEU A 420 -12.16 -25.30 20.81
CA LEU A 420 -12.19 -26.33 19.76
C LEU A 420 -13.01 -27.55 20.18
N ARG A 421 -12.85 -28.01 21.42
CA ARG A 421 -13.62 -29.15 21.96
C ARG A 421 -15.11 -28.85 22.10
N ALA A 422 -15.47 -27.59 22.33
CA ALA A 422 -16.85 -27.16 22.46
C ALA A 422 -17.57 -27.08 21.09
N ILE A 423 -16.86 -26.62 20.06
CA ILE A 423 -17.42 -26.40 18.71
C ILE A 423 -17.37 -27.67 17.85
N HIS A 424 -16.45 -28.60 18.11
CA HIS A 424 -16.31 -29.81 17.31
C HIS A 424 -17.63 -30.62 17.29
N PRO A 425 -18.22 -30.90 16.11
CA PRO A 425 -19.58 -31.44 15.99
C PRO A 425 -19.77 -32.81 16.66
N HIS A 426 -18.70 -33.60 16.71
CA HIS A 426 -18.71 -34.94 17.31
C HIS A 426 -18.03 -34.98 18.70
N GLY A 427 -17.59 -33.82 19.20
CA GLY A 427 -16.61 -33.74 20.29
C GLY A 427 -15.23 -34.27 19.86
N VAL A 428 -14.16 -33.74 20.44
CA VAL A 428 -12.83 -34.31 20.22
C VAL A 428 -12.64 -35.40 21.27
N ALA A 429 -12.52 -36.66 20.84
CA ALA A 429 -12.27 -37.77 21.76
C ALA A 429 -11.03 -37.48 22.62
N TYR A 430 -11.04 -37.90 23.89
CA TYR A 430 -9.87 -37.87 24.77
C TYR A 430 -8.84 -38.91 24.31
N SER A 431 -8.30 -38.74 23.11
CA SER A 431 -7.24 -39.57 22.56
C SER A 431 -5.89 -38.92 22.84
N ARG A 432 -4.91 -39.73 23.27
CA ARG A 432 -3.51 -39.29 23.36
C ARG A 432 -3.08 -38.83 21.96
N GLY A 433 -2.60 -37.59 21.84
CA GLY A 433 -2.15 -37.00 20.57
C GLY A 433 -3.06 -35.95 19.94
N VAL A 434 -4.23 -35.63 20.54
CA VAL A 434 -5.08 -34.52 20.06
C VAL A 434 -4.35 -33.18 20.14
N THR A 435 -3.65 -32.91 21.25
CA THR A 435 -2.86 -31.69 21.41
C THR A 435 -1.75 -31.60 20.38
N ASP A 436 -1.04 -32.71 20.11
CA ASP A 436 -0.03 -32.79 19.06
C ASP A 436 -0.61 -32.49 17.67
N ARG A 437 -1.77 -33.08 17.34
CA ARG A 437 -2.49 -32.78 16.11
C ARG A 437 -2.92 -31.31 16.02
N VAL A 438 -3.40 -30.71 17.11
CA VAL A 438 -3.76 -29.29 17.16
C VAL A 438 -2.53 -28.42 16.96
N CYS A 439 -1.42 -28.71 17.63
CA CYS A 439 -0.16 -27.97 17.48
C CYS A 439 0.39 -28.06 16.05
N ARG A 440 0.34 -29.24 15.42
CA ARG A 440 0.77 -29.43 14.02
C ARG A 440 -0.03 -28.55 13.06
N GLU A 441 -1.35 -28.56 13.19
CA GLU A 441 -2.26 -27.83 12.30
C GLU A 441 -2.25 -26.32 12.61
N LEU A 442 -2.02 -25.93 13.87
CA LEU A 442 -1.75 -24.56 14.26
C LEU A 442 -0.44 -24.05 13.67
N GLY A 443 0.60 -24.91 13.61
CA GLY A 443 1.84 -24.61 12.91
C GLY A 443 1.67 -24.49 11.39
N GLU A 444 0.75 -25.25 10.78
CA GLU A 444 0.36 -25.04 9.37
C GLU A 444 -0.31 -23.67 9.17
N LEU A 445 -1.24 -23.29 10.07
CA LEU A 445 -1.88 -21.97 10.05
C LEU A 445 -0.90 -20.81 10.30
N GLU A 446 0.12 -21.02 11.13
CA GLU A 446 1.20 -20.07 11.38
C GLU A 446 2.09 -19.88 10.14
N LYS A 447 2.47 -20.97 9.47
CA LYS A 447 3.21 -20.92 8.20
C LYS A 447 2.44 -20.15 7.13
N LEU A 448 1.12 -20.29 7.11
CA LEU A 448 0.21 -19.54 6.22
C LEU A 448 -0.07 -18.10 6.70
N ARG A 449 0.47 -17.68 7.85
CA ARG A 449 0.23 -16.37 8.50
C ARG A 449 -1.25 -16.06 8.79
N LEU A 450 -2.09 -17.10 8.91
CA LEU A 450 -3.49 -16.97 9.32
C LEU A 450 -3.61 -16.80 10.84
N VAL A 451 -2.67 -17.41 11.57
CA VAL A 451 -2.46 -17.18 13.00
C VAL A 451 -1.02 -16.72 13.19
N VAL A 452 -0.78 -15.78 14.09
CA VAL A 452 0.54 -15.24 14.41
C VAL A 452 0.85 -15.53 15.87
N ARG A 453 2.05 -16.05 16.11
CA ARG A 453 2.60 -16.22 17.45
C ARG A 453 3.18 -14.89 17.94
N LEU A 454 2.69 -14.41 19.07
CA LEU A 454 3.18 -13.20 19.73
C LEU A 454 4.30 -13.60 20.69
N SER A 455 5.52 -13.64 20.19
CA SER A 455 6.71 -13.71 21.05
C SER A 455 6.95 -12.36 21.69
N SER A 456 7.14 -12.34 23.02
CA SER A 456 7.50 -11.11 23.74
C SER A 456 8.80 -10.53 23.14
N PRO A 457 8.83 -9.28 22.66
CA PRO A 457 10.02 -8.64 22.12
C PRO A 457 10.98 -8.30 23.26
N GLY A 458 11.73 -9.31 23.72
CA GLY A 458 12.64 -9.23 24.86
C GLY A 458 13.17 -10.57 25.35
N GLY A 459 12.63 -11.70 24.90
CA GLY A 459 13.17 -13.02 25.18
C GLY A 459 14.33 -13.34 24.25
N SER A 460 15.56 -13.22 24.75
CA SER A 460 16.77 -13.79 24.16
C SER A 460 16.56 -15.27 23.79
N VAL A 461 17.37 -15.74 22.86
CA VAL A 461 17.41 -17.08 22.22
C VAL A 461 17.79 -18.21 23.20
N ALA A 462 17.42 -18.11 24.47
CA ALA A 462 17.50 -19.19 25.43
C ALA A 462 16.16 -19.93 25.41
N ALA A 463 16.20 -21.21 25.04
CA ALA A 463 15.14 -22.15 25.31
C ALA A 463 14.95 -22.27 26.83
N SER A 464 14.23 -21.32 27.43
CA SER A 464 13.70 -21.47 28.78
C SER A 464 12.42 -22.27 28.67
N ASP A 465 12.39 -23.40 29.37
CA ASP A 465 11.41 -24.49 29.40
C ASP A 465 10.01 -24.10 29.89
N ASP A 466 9.65 -22.81 29.86
CA ASP A 466 8.34 -22.32 30.26
C ASP A 466 7.50 -22.02 29.01
N ALA A 467 7.07 -23.09 28.34
CA ALA A 467 6.16 -23.08 27.19
C ALA A 467 4.75 -22.54 27.51
N THR A 468 4.54 -22.00 28.72
CA THR A 468 3.25 -21.62 29.28
C THR A 468 2.79 -20.22 28.88
N ASP A 469 3.68 -19.36 28.36
CA ASP A 469 3.32 -17.97 28.00
C ASP A 469 3.31 -17.71 26.47
N GLU A 470 3.19 -18.78 25.67
CA GLU A 470 2.98 -18.67 24.22
C GLU A 470 1.59 -18.14 23.91
N LYS A 471 1.53 -16.87 23.47
CA LYS A 471 0.28 -16.21 23.07
C LYS A 471 0.12 -16.23 21.56
N TRP A 472 -1.07 -16.58 21.11
CA TRP A 472 -1.44 -16.69 19.70
C TRP A 472 -2.50 -15.65 19.36
N ARG A 473 -2.53 -15.18 18.11
CA ARG A 473 -3.52 -14.21 17.64
C ARG A 473 -3.91 -14.50 16.19
N VAL A 474 -5.19 -14.37 15.86
CA VAL A 474 -5.66 -14.49 14.47
C VAL A 474 -5.29 -13.24 13.65
N ASN A 475 -4.91 -13.45 12.40
CA ASN A 475 -4.50 -12.41 11.45
C ASN A 475 -5.42 -12.36 10.22
N VAL A 476 -6.68 -12.78 10.38
CA VAL A 476 -7.65 -12.91 9.30
C VAL A 476 -8.94 -12.18 9.65
N GLY A 477 -9.56 -11.55 8.64
CA GLY A 477 -10.84 -10.87 8.77
C GLY A 477 -12.02 -11.84 8.92
N ARG A 478 -13.11 -11.34 9.52
CA ARG A 478 -14.33 -12.11 9.80
C ARG A 478 -14.90 -12.79 8.56
N ASP A 479 -15.06 -12.04 7.47
CA ASP A 479 -15.72 -12.52 6.25
C ASP A 479 -15.05 -13.77 5.68
N TRP A 480 -13.71 -13.83 5.75
CA TRP A 480 -12.97 -14.99 5.29
C TRP A 480 -13.17 -16.21 6.19
N VAL A 481 -13.23 -16.03 7.51
CA VAL A 481 -13.51 -17.12 8.46
C VAL A 481 -14.94 -17.63 8.31
N VAL A 482 -15.91 -16.72 8.14
CA VAL A 482 -17.32 -17.08 7.91
C VAL A 482 -17.48 -17.84 6.60
N ASN A 483 -16.88 -17.36 5.50
CA ASN A 483 -16.92 -18.05 4.21
C ASN A 483 -16.28 -19.45 4.29
N MET A 484 -15.16 -19.59 5.00
CA MET A 484 -14.52 -20.89 5.20
C MET A 484 -15.36 -21.82 6.09
N GLY A 485 -16.02 -21.28 7.12
CA GLY A 485 -16.97 -22.02 7.95
C GLY A 485 -18.16 -22.53 7.14
N GLN A 486 -18.78 -21.66 6.33
CA GLN A 486 -19.89 -21.99 5.44
C GLN A 486 -19.52 -23.07 4.42
N ALA A 487 -18.31 -23.04 3.87
CA ALA A 487 -17.82 -24.07 2.94
C ALA A 487 -17.81 -25.48 3.56
N TRP A 488 -17.74 -25.57 4.89
CA TRP A 488 -17.81 -26.82 5.66
C TRP A 488 -19.13 -26.97 6.44
N GLY A 489 -20.13 -26.11 6.19
CA GLY A 489 -21.44 -26.17 6.85
C GLY A 489 -21.47 -25.68 8.31
N MET A 490 -20.50 -24.88 8.74
CA MET A 490 -20.38 -24.36 10.11
C MET A 490 -20.80 -22.89 10.20
N GLY A 491 -21.74 -22.58 11.08
CA GLY A 491 -22.17 -21.21 11.39
C GLY A 491 -21.30 -20.57 12.47
N VAL A 492 -20.65 -19.44 12.16
CA VAL A 492 -19.86 -18.67 13.15
C VAL A 492 -20.76 -17.79 14.02
N SER A 493 -21.90 -17.34 13.47
CA SER A 493 -22.84 -16.42 14.11
C SER A 493 -23.46 -16.96 15.40
N GLU A 494 -23.54 -18.28 15.57
CA GLU A 494 -24.11 -18.91 16.77
C GLU A 494 -23.22 -18.70 18.01
N TYR A 495 -21.93 -18.44 17.80
CA TYR A 495 -20.93 -18.32 18.86
C TYR A 495 -20.41 -16.87 19.01
N GLU A 496 -20.97 -15.93 18.26
CA GLU A 496 -20.69 -14.51 18.38
C GLU A 496 -21.66 -13.84 19.35
N ILE A 497 -21.17 -12.90 20.14
CA ILE A 497 -22.02 -11.99 20.91
C ILE A 497 -22.21 -10.76 20.03
N ASP A 498 -23.46 -10.47 19.65
CA ASP A 498 -23.81 -9.20 19.00
C ASP A 498 -23.33 -8.04 19.87
N GLN A 499 -22.39 -7.26 19.34
CA GLN A 499 -21.77 -6.14 20.07
C GLN A 499 -22.66 -4.88 20.05
N ASP A 500 -23.81 -4.92 19.36
CA ASP A 500 -24.70 -3.78 19.10
C ASP A 500 -25.98 -3.77 19.97
N ALA A 501 -25.99 -4.44 21.14
CA ALA A 501 -27.15 -4.48 22.06
C ALA A 501 -26.91 -3.83 23.43
#